data_AF-A0A962R121-F1
#
_entry.id   AF-A0A962R121-F1
#
_cell.length_a   1.000
_cell.length_b   1.000
_cell.length_c   1.000
_cell.angle_alpha   90.00
_cell.angle_beta   90.00
_cell.angle_gamma   90.00
#
_symmetry.space_group_name_H-M   'P 1'
#
loop_
_entity.id
_entity.type
_entity.pdbx_description
1 polymer ?
#
loop_
_entity_poly.entity_id
_entity_poly.type
_entity_poly.pdbx_seq_one_letter_code
_entity_poly.pdbx_strand_id
1 'polypeptide(L)'
;PQSMAQDIREVEPGGYFIYDDTKPLDLRLQRRDITFIGLPLTRICNENYRDPRQRQLFKNVIYVGALAALLDMDFRVLTDLVADQFKGKEKLILPNIQALELGHQYARENYQCPIGIRVQSVDKVGDKILLDGNTALGLGAIYGGATVAAWYPITPSTSVVDAFDKYARRVRIDPGTGRRNYAIVQAEDELAAIGMVIGASWNGARAFTATSGPGLSLMSEFLGLAYFAEIPTVLFDVQRAGPSTGMPTRTQQSDVLSAAYASHGDTKHVLLFPSTPRECFDFGALSFDLAERLQTPIILMTDLDLGMNDNMSPPLEWDDQRRYDRGKVLKAEQLEAMERYGRYLDVDGDAICYRTYPGAHPDKGAFFTRGSSRDEYAIYTEKGEEYEKNMLRLLQKWDTIKEYVPGPEIISCGKPTDMAVLYFGTSEESSREAVDYLAEEGIALDAMRVRAFPFNKQVEDFIDSHER
;
A
#
# COMPACT_ATOMS: atom_id res chain seq x y z
N PRO A 1 -24.63 -13.61 20.88
CA PRO A 1 -23.27 -13.05 20.61
C PRO A 1 -23.18 -11.65 21.20
N GLN A 2 -21.98 -11.16 21.58
CA GLN A 2 -21.84 -9.81 22.14
C GLN A 2 -22.21 -8.71 21.13
N SER A 3 -21.96 -8.93 19.82
CA SER A 3 -22.26 -7.97 18.75
C SER A 3 -23.71 -7.98 18.26
N MET A 4 -24.45 -9.08 18.45
CA MET A 4 -25.75 -9.31 17.79
C MET A 4 -26.77 -8.17 17.95
N ALA A 5 -26.83 -7.53 19.12
CA ALA A 5 -27.76 -6.41 19.33
C ALA A 5 -27.37 -5.16 18.54
N GLN A 6 -26.07 -4.95 18.32
CA GLN A 6 -25.55 -3.89 17.46
C GLN A 6 -25.75 -4.26 15.99
N ASP A 7 -25.37 -5.47 15.58
CA ASP A 7 -25.53 -5.95 14.20
C ASP A 7 -26.99 -5.83 13.74
N ILE A 8 -27.96 -6.20 14.60
CA ILE A 8 -29.39 -6.05 14.31
C ILE A 8 -29.81 -4.58 14.14
N ARG A 9 -29.21 -3.64 14.89
CA ARG A 9 -29.52 -2.20 14.78
C ARG A 9 -28.96 -1.59 13.50
N GLU A 10 -27.85 -2.10 13.00
CA GLU A 10 -27.19 -1.65 11.77
C GLU A 10 -27.92 -2.11 10.49
N VAL A 11 -28.84 -3.07 10.59
CA VAL A 11 -29.65 -3.48 9.44
C VAL A 11 -30.64 -2.37 9.05
N GLU A 12 -30.58 -1.91 7.82
CA GLU A 12 -31.55 -0.96 7.26
C GLU A 12 -32.97 -1.54 7.20
N PRO A 13 -34.03 -0.72 7.33
CA PRO A 13 -35.41 -1.16 7.10
C PRO A 13 -35.58 -1.87 5.75
N GLY A 14 -36.26 -3.02 5.74
CA GLY A 14 -36.40 -3.92 4.60
C GLY A 14 -35.27 -4.95 4.47
N GLY A 15 -34.20 -4.83 5.26
CA GLY A 15 -33.05 -5.73 5.23
C GLY A 15 -33.30 -7.12 5.83
N TYR A 16 -32.30 -7.99 5.72
CA TYR A 16 -32.33 -9.37 6.19
C TYR A 16 -31.28 -9.60 7.28
N PHE A 17 -31.66 -10.28 8.36
CA PHE A 17 -30.74 -10.68 9.43
C PHE A 17 -30.71 -12.20 9.57
N ILE A 18 -29.60 -12.81 9.15
CA ILE A 18 -29.38 -14.26 9.26
C ILE A 18 -28.67 -14.56 10.57
N TYR A 19 -29.17 -15.55 11.32
CA TYR A 19 -28.55 -15.95 12.59
C TYR A 19 -28.67 -17.45 12.85
N ASP A 20 -27.85 -17.95 13.78
CA ASP A 20 -27.95 -19.33 14.24
C ASP A 20 -29.10 -19.50 15.24
N ASP A 21 -30.22 -20.06 14.81
CA ASP A 21 -31.44 -20.23 15.61
C ASP A 21 -31.46 -21.53 16.43
N THR A 22 -30.32 -22.23 16.52
CA THR A 22 -30.19 -23.36 17.46
C THR A 22 -30.54 -22.95 18.89
N LYS A 23 -30.41 -21.65 19.22
CA LYS A 23 -31.01 -21.03 20.41
C LYS A 23 -32.05 -19.98 19.98
N PRO A 24 -33.18 -19.85 20.70
CA PRO A 24 -34.19 -18.85 20.37
C PRO A 24 -33.63 -17.44 20.48
N LEU A 25 -34.03 -16.58 19.54
CA LEU A 25 -33.70 -15.15 19.56
C LEU A 25 -34.41 -14.48 20.74
N ASP A 26 -33.72 -13.57 21.44
CA ASP A 26 -34.33 -12.74 22.47
C ASP A 26 -35.38 -11.81 21.83
N LEU A 27 -36.62 -11.89 22.32
CA LEU A 27 -37.75 -11.08 21.80
C LEU A 27 -37.49 -9.57 21.86
N ARG A 28 -36.60 -9.11 22.77
CA ARG A 28 -36.20 -7.70 22.87
C ARG A 28 -35.35 -7.21 21.69
N LEU A 29 -34.75 -8.13 20.94
CA LEU A 29 -33.95 -7.84 19.76
C LEU A 29 -34.78 -7.86 18.47
N GLN A 30 -36.06 -8.26 18.54
CA GLN A 30 -36.90 -8.31 17.35
C GLN A 30 -37.25 -6.90 16.86
N ARG A 31 -37.10 -6.73 15.56
CA ARG A 31 -37.48 -5.57 14.78
C ARG A 31 -38.56 -5.97 13.79
N ARG A 32 -39.57 -5.12 13.58
CA ARG A 32 -40.70 -5.41 12.67
C ARG A 32 -40.43 -4.99 11.23
N ASP A 33 -39.43 -4.14 11.05
CA ASP A 33 -39.02 -3.54 9.79
C ASP A 33 -37.92 -4.33 9.07
N ILE A 34 -37.43 -5.44 9.63
CA ILE A 34 -36.43 -6.31 9.00
C ILE A 34 -36.88 -7.77 9.01
N THR A 35 -36.33 -8.58 8.11
CA THR A 35 -36.64 -10.02 8.01
C THR A 35 -35.58 -10.86 8.72
N PHE A 36 -35.99 -11.61 9.75
CA PHE A 36 -35.11 -12.55 10.45
C PHE A 36 -35.13 -13.94 9.77
N ILE A 37 -33.95 -14.48 9.49
CA ILE A 37 -33.78 -15.82 8.91
C ILE A 37 -32.98 -16.68 9.90
N GLY A 38 -33.65 -17.67 10.50
CA GLY A 38 -33.05 -18.59 11.46
C GLY A 38 -32.47 -19.83 10.78
N LEU A 39 -31.15 -20.04 10.89
CA LEU A 39 -30.51 -21.25 10.39
C LEU A 39 -29.97 -22.05 11.58
N PRO A 40 -30.33 -23.31 11.81
CA PRO A 40 -29.91 -24.04 12.99
C PRO A 40 -28.52 -24.64 12.77
N LEU A 41 -27.54 -23.79 12.44
CA LEU A 41 -26.20 -24.17 12.01
C LEU A 41 -25.52 -25.08 13.02
N THR A 42 -25.61 -24.75 14.32
CA THR A 42 -25.05 -25.60 15.37
C THR A 42 -25.76 -26.95 15.46
N ARG A 43 -27.08 -26.99 15.28
CA ARG A 43 -27.84 -28.26 15.25
C ARG A 43 -27.41 -29.12 14.07
N ILE A 44 -27.38 -28.56 12.86
CA ILE A 44 -26.95 -29.26 11.64
C ILE A 44 -25.54 -29.83 11.83
N CYS A 45 -24.60 -29.05 12.37
CA CYS A 45 -23.26 -29.53 12.66
C CYS A 45 -23.24 -30.69 13.67
N ASN A 46 -24.03 -30.60 14.75
CA ASN A 46 -24.07 -31.63 15.79
C ASN A 46 -24.64 -32.96 15.31
N GLU A 47 -25.62 -32.91 14.38
CA GLU A 47 -26.25 -34.08 13.78
C GLU A 47 -25.35 -34.78 12.76
N ASN A 48 -24.55 -34.01 12.01
CA ASN A 48 -23.74 -34.54 10.89
C ASN A 48 -22.28 -34.85 11.25
N TYR A 49 -21.71 -34.21 12.27
CA TYR A 49 -20.31 -34.39 12.64
C TYR A 49 -20.15 -34.86 14.09
N ARG A 50 -19.28 -35.85 14.30
CA ARG A 50 -18.95 -36.36 15.65
C ARG A 50 -17.79 -35.61 16.30
N ASP A 51 -16.80 -35.21 15.50
CA ASP A 51 -15.62 -34.50 15.98
C ASP A 51 -15.94 -33.02 16.31
N PRO A 52 -15.67 -32.55 17.54
CA PRO A 52 -15.91 -31.16 17.93
C PRO A 52 -15.18 -30.14 17.04
N ARG A 53 -13.98 -30.45 16.56
CA ARG A 53 -13.22 -29.53 15.72
C ARG A 53 -13.85 -29.40 14.33
N GLN A 54 -14.28 -30.50 13.73
CA GLN A 54 -15.07 -30.47 12.48
C GLN A 54 -16.35 -29.66 12.63
N ARG A 55 -17.09 -29.80 13.74
CA ARG A 55 -18.31 -29.00 13.97
C ARG A 55 -18.04 -27.50 13.93
N GLN A 56 -16.94 -27.06 14.56
CA GLN A 56 -16.58 -25.64 14.57
C GLN A 56 -16.19 -25.14 13.18
N LEU A 57 -15.41 -25.92 12.43
CA LEU A 57 -14.93 -25.54 11.10
C LEU A 57 -16.06 -25.53 10.07
N PHE A 58 -16.89 -26.57 10.04
CA PHE A 58 -17.93 -26.71 9.02
C PHE A 58 -19.15 -25.83 9.27
N LYS A 59 -19.33 -25.29 10.48
CA LYS A 59 -20.41 -24.33 10.75
C LYS A 59 -20.39 -23.14 9.78
N ASN A 60 -19.20 -22.58 9.52
CA ASN A 60 -19.04 -21.46 8.60
C ASN A 60 -19.29 -21.89 7.15
N VAL A 61 -18.91 -23.11 6.79
CA VAL A 61 -19.11 -23.66 5.44
C VAL A 61 -20.59 -23.93 5.17
N ILE A 62 -21.31 -24.50 6.13
CA ILE A 62 -22.78 -24.67 6.07
C ILE A 62 -23.48 -23.32 5.94
N TYR A 63 -23.02 -22.30 6.68
CA TYR A 63 -23.53 -20.94 6.53
C TYR A 63 -23.36 -20.40 5.10
N VAL A 64 -22.18 -20.54 4.49
CA VAL A 64 -21.94 -20.13 3.09
C VAL A 64 -22.82 -20.91 2.12
N GLY A 65 -23.01 -22.22 2.34
CA GLY A 65 -23.93 -23.03 1.56
C GLY A 65 -25.38 -22.54 1.63
N ALA A 66 -25.85 -22.18 2.81
CA ALA A 66 -27.19 -21.61 2.99
C ALA A 66 -27.33 -20.25 2.27
N LEU A 67 -26.32 -19.38 2.35
CA LEU A 67 -26.29 -18.12 1.59
C LEU A 67 -26.39 -18.37 0.07
N ALA A 68 -25.73 -19.41 -0.43
CA ALA A 68 -25.79 -19.76 -1.84
C ALA A 68 -27.22 -20.00 -2.33
N ALA A 69 -28.03 -20.70 -1.53
CA ALA A 69 -29.45 -20.90 -1.83
C ALA A 69 -30.25 -19.60 -1.67
N LEU A 70 -30.06 -18.90 -0.55
CA LEU A 70 -30.84 -17.69 -0.22
C LEU A 70 -30.62 -16.58 -1.25
N LEU A 71 -29.40 -16.41 -1.75
CA LEU A 71 -29.02 -15.35 -2.68
C LEU A 71 -28.98 -15.81 -4.15
N ASP A 72 -29.34 -17.06 -4.46
CA ASP A 72 -29.24 -17.67 -5.80
C ASP A 72 -27.83 -17.58 -6.40
N MET A 73 -26.81 -17.89 -5.59
CA MET A 73 -25.43 -18.00 -6.04
C MET A 73 -25.24 -19.30 -6.83
N ASP A 74 -24.46 -19.26 -7.90
CA ASP A 74 -24.07 -20.49 -8.60
C ASP A 74 -23.21 -21.36 -7.67
N PHE A 75 -23.79 -22.49 -7.27
CA PHE A 75 -23.15 -23.43 -6.33
C PHE A 75 -21.82 -23.96 -6.87
N ARG A 76 -21.64 -24.02 -8.20
CA ARG A 76 -20.39 -24.47 -8.83
C ARG A 76 -19.22 -23.57 -8.47
N VAL A 77 -19.45 -22.25 -8.41
CA VAL A 77 -18.41 -21.28 -8.02
C VAL A 77 -17.86 -21.61 -6.63
N LEU A 78 -18.72 -22.01 -5.69
CA LEU A 78 -18.28 -22.38 -4.34
C LEU A 78 -17.51 -23.70 -4.32
N THR A 79 -17.96 -24.70 -5.07
CA THR A 79 -17.26 -25.99 -5.14
C THR A 79 -15.88 -25.86 -5.80
N ASP A 80 -15.77 -25.03 -6.84
CA ASP A 80 -14.52 -24.76 -7.54
C ASP A 80 -13.54 -24.00 -6.62
N LEU A 81 -14.01 -22.98 -5.90
CA LEU A 81 -13.20 -22.26 -4.90
C LEU A 81 -12.68 -23.18 -3.78
N VAL A 82 -13.50 -24.11 -3.28
CA VAL A 82 -13.06 -25.11 -2.29
C VAL A 82 -11.98 -26.03 -2.88
N ALA A 83 -12.14 -26.46 -4.13
CA ALA A 83 -11.15 -27.29 -4.80
C ALA A 83 -9.81 -26.56 -4.98
N ASP A 84 -9.85 -25.29 -5.37
CA ASP A 84 -8.66 -24.45 -5.54
C ASP A 84 -7.96 -24.16 -4.21
N GLN A 85 -8.70 -23.75 -3.18
CA GLN A 85 -8.16 -23.44 -1.85
C GLN A 85 -7.44 -24.64 -1.22
N PHE A 86 -7.94 -25.86 -1.45
CA PHE A 86 -7.39 -27.11 -0.90
C PHE A 86 -6.63 -27.94 -1.93
N LYS A 87 -6.15 -27.34 -3.03
CA LYS A 87 -5.29 -28.01 -4.00
C LYS A 87 -4.05 -28.62 -3.31
N GLY A 88 -3.80 -29.91 -3.54
CA GLY A 88 -2.76 -30.68 -2.85
C GLY A 88 -3.14 -31.17 -1.43
N LYS A 89 -4.39 -30.95 -1.00
CA LYS A 89 -4.99 -31.44 0.24
C LYS A 89 -6.37 -32.05 -0.04
N GLU A 90 -6.44 -32.98 -0.98
CA GLU A 90 -7.68 -33.50 -1.57
C GLU A 90 -8.65 -34.09 -0.53
N LYS A 91 -8.13 -34.65 0.56
CA LYS A 91 -8.93 -35.18 1.69
C LYS A 91 -9.82 -34.12 2.35
N LEU A 92 -9.52 -32.84 2.17
CA LEU A 92 -10.29 -31.73 2.72
C LEU A 92 -11.40 -31.26 1.78
N ILE A 93 -11.34 -31.55 0.48
CA ILE A 93 -12.27 -31.00 -0.52
C ILE A 93 -13.69 -31.56 -0.31
N LEU A 94 -13.85 -32.89 -0.37
CA LEU A 94 -15.17 -33.54 -0.30
C LEU A 94 -15.95 -33.20 0.99
N PRO A 95 -15.34 -33.22 2.21
CA PRO A 95 -16.04 -32.82 3.43
C PRO A 95 -16.54 -31.37 3.43
N ASN A 96 -15.78 -30.45 2.82
CA ASN A 96 -16.21 -29.04 2.71
C ASN A 96 -17.36 -28.89 1.70
N ILE A 97 -17.33 -29.62 0.58
CA ILE A 97 -18.45 -29.63 -0.38
C ILE A 97 -19.73 -30.17 0.28
N GLN A 98 -19.64 -31.28 1.02
CA GLN A 98 -20.78 -31.82 1.77
C GLN A 98 -21.33 -30.82 2.79
N ALA A 99 -20.46 -30.07 3.47
CA ALA A 99 -20.88 -29.00 4.38
C ALA A 99 -21.63 -27.88 3.64
N LEU A 100 -21.16 -27.46 2.45
CA LEU A 100 -21.88 -26.49 1.60
C LEU A 100 -23.27 -27.02 1.23
N GLU A 101 -23.36 -28.29 0.81
CA GLU A 101 -24.63 -28.92 0.40
C GLU A 101 -25.65 -28.97 1.54
N LEU A 102 -25.22 -29.31 2.77
CA LEU A 102 -26.09 -29.32 3.95
C LEU A 102 -26.75 -27.95 4.19
N GLY A 103 -25.97 -26.88 4.06
CA GLY A 103 -26.49 -25.52 4.22
C GLY A 103 -27.45 -25.13 3.10
N HIS A 104 -27.05 -25.42 1.86
CA HIS A 104 -27.83 -25.10 0.67
C HIS A 104 -29.19 -25.83 0.66
N GLN A 105 -29.18 -27.14 0.96
CA GLN A 105 -30.40 -27.95 1.05
C GLN A 105 -31.31 -27.46 2.17
N TYR A 106 -30.76 -27.23 3.37
CA TYR A 106 -31.56 -26.73 4.50
C TYR A 106 -32.27 -25.42 4.15
N ALA A 107 -31.56 -24.48 3.53
CA ALA A 107 -32.15 -23.21 3.10
C ALA A 107 -33.27 -23.41 2.06
N ARG A 108 -33.04 -24.23 1.03
CA ARG A 108 -34.05 -24.53 -0.01
C ARG A 108 -35.31 -25.20 0.54
N GLU A 109 -35.18 -26.06 1.56
CA GLU A 109 -36.30 -26.79 2.15
C GLU A 109 -37.13 -25.95 3.13
N ASN A 110 -36.51 -24.98 3.79
CA ASN A 110 -37.14 -24.23 4.89
C ASN A 110 -37.49 -22.77 4.53
N TYR A 111 -36.94 -22.24 3.44
CA TYR A 111 -37.12 -20.85 3.02
C TYR A 111 -37.45 -20.74 1.54
N GLN A 112 -38.21 -19.69 1.20
CA GLN A 112 -38.34 -19.29 -0.21
C GLN A 112 -36.99 -18.76 -0.69
N CYS A 113 -36.44 -19.40 -1.72
CA CYS A 113 -35.14 -19.10 -2.29
C CYS A 113 -35.26 -18.79 -3.79
N PRO A 114 -34.69 -17.68 -4.30
CA PRO A 114 -34.00 -16.65 -3.52
C PRO A 114 -34.94 -15.86 -2.60
N ILE A 115 -34.33 -15.19 -1.62
CA ILE A 115 -35.02 -14.14 -0.84
C ILE A 115 -35.22 -12.90 -1.74
N GLY A 116 -35.74 -11.79 -1.18
CA GLY A 116 -36.01 -10.56 -1.94
C GLY A 116 -34.79 -9.86 -2.55
N ILE A 117 -33.60 -10.45 -2.41
CA ILE A 117 -32.35 -10.05 -3.06
C ILE A 117 -31.68 -11.29 -3.66
N ARG A 118 -30.96 -11.10 -4.77
CA ARG A 118 -30.18 -12.15 -5.42
C ARG A 118 -28.83 -11.61 -5.90
N VAL A 119 -27.86 -12.49 -6.04
CA VAL A 119 -26.68 -12.21 -6.86
C VAL A 119 -26.97 -12.53 -8.31
N GLN A 120 -26.20 -11.93 -9.21
CA GLN A 120 -26.25 -12.26 -10.63
C GLN A 120 -24.83 -12.37 -11.17
N SER A 121 -24.56 -13.46 -11.88
CA SER A 121 -23.30 -13.59 -12.62
C SER A 121 -23.26 -12.56 -13.74
N VAL A 122 -22.21 -11.75 -13.76
CA VAL A 122 -21.96 -10.72 -14.76
C VAL A 122 -20.48 -10.73 -15.15
N ASP A 123 -20.20 -10.67 -16.44
CA ASP A 123 -18.83 -10.56 -16.96
C ASP A 123 -18.45 -9.07 -17.09
N LYS A 124 -18.17 -8.45 -15.93
CA LYS A 124 -17.80 -7.03 -15.83
C LYS A 124 -16.43 -6.79 -15.20
N VAL A 125 -15.73 -7.86 -14.82
CA VAL A 125 -14.44 -7.78 -14.14
C VAL A 125 -13.25 -7.88 -15.11
N GLY A 126 -13.46 -8.40 -16.33
CA GLY A 126 -12.38 -8.53 -17.32
C GLY A 126 -11.24 -9.41 -16.82
N ASP A 127 -10.01 -8.94 -16.98
CA ASP A 127 -8.77 -9.59 -16.53
C ASP A 127 -8.28 -9.10 -15.16
N LYS A 128 -9.14 -8.40 -14.40
CA LYS A 128 -8.79 -7.95 -13.06
C LYS A 128 -8.50 -9.13 -12.13
N ILE A 129 -7.61 -8.89 -11.18
CA ILE A 129 -7.15 -9.86 -10.17
C ILE A 129 -7.56 -9.41 -8.77
N LEU A 130 -7.63 -10.36 -7.83
CA LEU A 130 -7.71 -10.08 -6.39
C LEU A 130 -6.31 -10.15 -5.79
N LEU A 131 -5.91 -9.07 -5.12
CA LEU A 131 -4.59 -8.96 -4.50
C LEU A 131 -4.61 -7.92 -3.38
N ASP A 132 -3.86 -8.15 -2.31
CA ASP A 132 -3.59 -7.12 -1.29
C ASP A 132 -2.43 -6.21 -1.67
N GLY A 133 -2.50 -4.95 -1.24
CA GLY A 133 -1.52 -3.92 -1.54
C GLY A 133 -0.13 -4.21 -0.98
N ASN A 134 -0.01 -4.85 0.20
CA ASN A 134 1.30 -5.15 0.77
C ASN A 134 2.05 -6.23 -0.01
N THR A 135 1.35 -7.24 -0.51
CA THR A 135 1.91 -8.25 -1.43
C THR A 135 2.34 -7.59 -2.73
N ALA A 136 1.50 -6.74 -3.30
CA ALA A 136 1.83 -6.02 -4.54
C ALA A 136 3.04 -5.09 -4.35
N LEU A 137 3.13 -4.38 -3.22
CA LEU A 137 4.23 -3.49 -2.87
C LEU A 137 5.55 -4.24 -2.66
N GLY A 138 5.52 -5.38 -1.94
CA GLY A 138 6.69 -6.25 -1.78
C GLY A 138 7.21 -6.80 -3.11
N LEU A 139 6.30 -7.15 -4.04
CA LEU A 139 6.67 -7.53 -5.39
C LEU A 139 7.20 -6.33 -6.20
N GLY A 140 6.60 -5.15 -6.04
CA GLY A 140 7.05 -3.89 -6.63
C GLY A 140 8.48 -3.55 -6.22
N ALA A 141 8.85 -3.80 -4.97
CA ALA A 141 10.24 -3.64 -4.50
C ALA A 141 11.22 -4.61 -5.17
N ILE A 142 10.81 -5.87 -5.38
CA ILE A 142 11.61 -6.85 -6.13
C ILE A 142 11.87 -6.36 -7.56
N TYR A 143 10.82 -5.95 -8.26
CA TYR A 143 10.91 -5.45 -9.64
C TYR A 143 11.59 -4.08 -9.72
N GLY A 144 11.47 -3.26 -8.68
CA GLY A 144 12.18 -2.00 -8.49
C GLY A 144 13.67 -2.15 -8.22
N GLY A 145 14.21 -3.37 -8.18
CA GLY A 145 15.65 -3.60 -8.03
C GLY A 145 16.14 -3.68 -6.59
N ALA A 146 15.26 -3.67 -5.59
CA ALA A 146 15.66 -3.72 -4.19
C ALA A 146 16.41 -5.02 -3.85
N THR A 147 17.48 -4.88 -3.09
CA THR A 147 18.32 -6.00 -2.62
C THR A 147 18.49 -6.01 -1.11
N VAL A 148 18.14 -4.93 -0.41
CA VAL A 148 18.22 -4.86 1.05
C VAL A 148 16.89 -4.40 1.62
N ALA A 149 16.35 -5.14 2.57
CA ALA A 149 15.26 -4.71 3.42
C ALA A 149 15.70 -4.78 4.88
N ALA A 150 15.54 -3.71 5.64
CA ALA A 150 15.69 -3.74 7.09
C ALA A 150 14.39 -3.26 7.71
N TRP A 151 13.90 -3.91 8.77
CA TRP A 151 12.53 -3.66 9.26
C TRP A 151 12.37 -4.03 10.72
N TYR A 152 11.38 -3.42 11.36
CA TYR A 152 10.89 -3.81 12.68
C TYR A 152 9.41 -4.23 12.56
N PRO A 153 8.97 -5.33 13.21
CA PRO A 153 7.60 -5.79 13.06
C PRO A 153 6.57 -4.81 13.61
N ILE A 154 5.68 -4.32 12.75
CA ILE A 154 4.56 -3.45 13.12
C ILE A 154 3.37 -3.73 12.20
N THR A 155 2.17 -3.88 12.76
CA THR A 155 0.92 -3.92 11.97
C THR A 155 0.62 -2.51 11.46
N PRO A 156 0.22 -2.32 10.20
CA PRO A 156 -0.01 -3.31 9.14
C PRO A 156 1.18 -3.60 8.19
N SER A 157 2.39 -3.08 8.42
CA SER A 157 3.47 -3.11 7.42
C SER A 157 4.28 -4.40 7.32
N THR A 158 4.26 -5.28 8.35
CA THR A 158 5.03 -6.54 8.36
C THR A 158 4.84 -7.38 7.09
N SER A 159 3.62 -7.47 6.56
CA SER A 159 3.35 -8.31 5.39
C SER A 159 4.01 -7.81 4.10
N VAL A 160 4.43 -6.53 4.02
CA VAL A 160 5.21 -6.01 2.90
C VAL A 160 6.57 -6.71 2.82
N VAL A 161 7.23 -6.86 3.97
CA VAL A 161 8.56 -7.49 4.05
C VAL A 161 8.45 -9.01 3.89
N ASP A 162 7.40 -9.63 4.44
CA ASP A 162 7.12 -11.05 4.21
C ASP A 162 6.89 -11.35 2.72
N ALA A 163 6.16 -10.47 2.01
CA ALA A 163 5.99 -10.59 0.58
C ALA A 163 7.33 -10.44 -0.16
N PHE A 164 8.14 -9.44 0.18
CA PHE A 164 9.48 -9.29 -0.39
C PHE A 164 10.35 -10.53 -0.16
N ASP A 165 10.40 -11.10 1.05
CA ASP A 165 11.16 -12.32 1.35
C ASP A 165 10.67 -13.51 0.52
N LYS A 166 9.34 -13.72 0.47
CA LYS A 166 8.70 -14.79 -0.31
C LYS A 166 9.13 -14.75 -1.78
N TYR A 167 9.17 -13.57 -2.40
CA TYR A 167 9.56 -13.43 -3.79
C TYR A 167 11.09 -13.43 -3.98
N ALA A 168 11.85 -12.80 -3.09
CA ALA A 168 13.32 -12.80 -3.13
C ALA A 168 13.89 -14.22 -3.10
N ARG A 169 13.34 -15.11 -2.27
CA ARG A 169 13.70 -16.54 -2.21
C ARG A 169 13.50 -17.27 -3.53
N ARG A 170 12.65 -16.77 -4.41
CA ARG A 170 12.35 -17.38 -5.71
C ARG A 170 13.21 -16.80 -6.83
N VAL A 171 13.47 -15.49 -6.80
CA VAL A 171 14.03 -14.78 -7.96
C VAL A 171 15.36 -14.06 -7.71
N ARG A 172 15.83 -13.98 -6.45
CA ARG A 172 17.10 -13.32 -6.07
C ARG A 172 18.16 -14.32 -5.60
N ILE A 173 18.13 -15.53 -6.16
CA ILE A 173 19.16 -16.55 -5.95
C ILE A 173 19.95 -16.67 -7.25
N ASP A 174 21.27 -16.52 -7.16
CA ASP A 174 22.16 -16.75 -8.29
C ASP A 174 22.07 -18.22 -8.74
N PRO A 175 21.66 -18.51 -9.99
CA PRO A 175 21.42 -19.89 -10.43
C PRO A 175 22.67 -20.77 -10.42
N GLY A 176 23.87 -20.19 -10.56
CA GLY A 176 25.13 -20.93 -10.62
C GLY A 176 25.72 -21.25 -9.24
N THR A 177 25.74 -20.26 -8.36
CA THR A 177 26.40 -20.35 -7.05
C THR A 177 25.45 -20.64 -5.89
N GLY A 178 24.14 -20.48 -6.10
CA GLY A 178 23.13 -20.57 -5.04
C GLY A 178 23.19 -19.42 -4.03
N ARG A 179 24.04 -18.41 -4.26
CA ARG A 179 24.16 -17.25 -3.37
C ARG A 179 22.89 -16.41 -3.43
N ARG A 180 22.48 -15.91 -2.27
CA ARG A 180 21.38 -14.97 -2.14
C ARG A 180 21.90 -13.58 -2.46
N ASN A 181 21.36 -12.96 -3.51
CA ASN A 181 21.69 -11.60 -3.92
C ASN A 181 20.75 -10.59 -3.24
N TYR A 182 20.40 -10.86 -1.99
CA TYR A 182 19.52 -10.02 -1.17
C TYR A 182 19.81 -10.22 0.33
N ALA A 183 19.51 -9.21 1.14
CA ALA A 183 19.58 -9.26 2.58
C ALA A 183 18.27 -8.72 3.18
N ILE A 184 17.72 -9.44 4.15
CA ILE A 184 16.52 -9.03 4.90
C ILE A 184 16.87 -9.13 6.37
N VAL A 185 16.82 -8.00 7.07
CA VAL A 185 17.26 -7.88 8.45
C VAL A 185 16.10 -7.39 9.29
N GLN A 186 15.64 -8.22 10.22
CA GLN A 186 14.77 -7.75 11.29
C GLN A 186 15.66 -7.01 12.31
N ALA A 187 15.50 -5.71 12.40
CA ALA A 187 16.23 -4.85 13.33
C ALA A 187 15.60 -4.88 14.73
N GLU A 188 16.31 -4.30 15.69
CA GLU A 188 15.88 -4.17 17.09
C GLU A 188 14.76 -3.14 17.29
N ASP A 189 14.70 -2.12 16.44
CA ASP A 189 13.68 -1.06 16.42
C ASP A 189 13.66 -0.35 15.05
N GLU A 190 12.75 0.59 14.87
CA GLU A 190 12.62 1.38 13.65
C GLU A 190 13.80 2.31 13.37
N LEU A 191 14.53 2.77 14.40
CA LEU A 191 15.73 3.62 14.24
C LEU A 191 16.86 2.82 13.59
N ALA A 192 17.12 1.62 14.10
CA ALA A 192 18.09 0.70 13.54
C ALA A 192 17.69 0.27 12.11
N ALA A 193 16.41 -0.01 11.88
CA ALA A 193 15.90 -0.39 10.56
C ALA A 193 16.21 0.69 9.50
N ILE A 194 15.82 1.95 9.73
CA ILE A 194 16.06 3.03 8.77
C ILE A 194 17.56 3.35 8.64
N GLY A 195 18.32 3.27 9.74
CA GLY A 195 19.78 3.45 9.71
C GLY A 195 20.48 2.43 8.81
N MET A 196 20.08 1.15 8.88
CA MET A 196 20.58 0.10 7.99
C MET A 196 20.22 0.37 6.52
N VAL A 197 19.00 0.84 6.23
CA VAL A 197 18.56 1.21 4.87
C VAL A 197 19.38 2.36 4.31
N ILE A 198 19.60 3.42 5.09
CA ILE A 198 20.41 4.57 4.69
C ILE A 198 21.85 4.12 4.41
N GLY A 199 22.44 3.30 5.29
CA GLY A 199 23.78 2.76 5.09
C GLY A 199 23.91 1.91 3.83
N ALA A 200 22.94 1.02 3.59
CA ALA A 200 22.90 0.20 2.38
C ALA A 200 22.75 1.05 1.10
N SER A 201 21.89 2.07 1.14
CA SER A 201 21.63 2.96 0.01
C SER A 201 22.81 3.88 -0.29
N TRP A 202 23.50 4.36 0.75
CA TRP A 202 24.76 5.08 0.62
C TRP A 202 25.83 4.22 -0.06
N ASN A 203 25.86 2.92 0.23
CA ASN A 203 26.75 1.95 -0.42
C ASN A 203 26.30 1.53 -1.84
N GLY A 204 25.19 2.08 -2.35
CA GLY A 204 24.71 1.88 -3.71
C GLY A 204 23.71 0.74 -3.92
N ALA A 205 23.28 0.07 -2.84
CA ALA A 205 22.15 -0.85 -2.92
C ALA A 205 20.83 -0.07 -3.06
N ARG A 206 19.83 -0.67 -3.71
CA ARG A 206 18.45 -0.21 -3.55
C ARG A 206 17.90 -0.87 -2.30
N ALA A 207 17.62 -0.07 -1.28
CA ALA A 207 17.17 -0.55 0.02
C ALA A 207 15.89 0.14 0.47
N PHE A 208 15.08 -0.56 1.25
CA PHE A 208 13.84 -0.01 1.82
C PHE A 208 13.56 -0.53 3.22
N THR A 209 12.68 0.17 3.91
CA THR A 209 11.99 -0.33 5.11
C THR A 209 10.48 -0.12 4.97
N ALA A 210 9.70 -0.82 5.80
CA ALA A 210 8.25 -0.69 5.83
C ALA A 210 7.79 -0.50 7.28
N THR A 211 6.93 0.48 7.53
CA THR A 211 6.47 0.86 8.86
C THR A 211 5.04 1.41 8.85
N SER A 212 4.59 1.95 9.98
CA SER A 212 3.35 2.71 10.13
C SER A 212 3.64 3.97 10.97
N GLY A 213 2.65 4.85 11.19
CA GLY A 213 2.80 6.13 11.89
C GLY A 213 3.72 6.18 13.13
N PRO A 214 3.64 5.22 14.09
CA PRO A 214 4.56 5.20 15.23
C PRO A 214 6.03 5.05 14.82
N GLY A 215 6.32 4.19 13.85
CA GLY A 215 7.66 3.98 13.35
C GLY A 215 8.16 5.14 12.49
N LEU A 216 7.29 5.78 11.70
CA LEU A 216 7.61 7.03 11.01
C LEU A 216 8.10 8.11 12.00
N SER A 217 7.44 8.20 13.16
CA SER A 217 7.83 9.13 14.22
C SER A 217 9.24 8.85 14.76
N LEU A 218 9.59 7.57 14.95
CA LEU A 218 10.93 7.17 15.37
C LEU A 218 11.98 7.44 14.29
N MET A 219 11.68 7.10 13.02
CA MET A 219 12.59 7.26 11.89
C MET A 219 12.88 8.73 11.51
N SER A 220 12.12 9.68 12.06
CA SER A 220 12.17 11.10 11.67
C SER A 220 13.57 11.72 11.77
N GLU A 221 14.39 11.38 12.77
CA GLU A 221 15.77 11.89 12.85
C GLU A 221 16.60 11.45 11.62
N PHE A 222 16.57 10.17 11.30
CA PHE A 222 17.30 9.59 10.18
C PHE A 222 16.77 10.03 8.82
N LEU A 223 15.47 10.28 8.69
CA LEU A 223 14.91 10.91 7.49
C LEU A 223 15.50 12.31 7.27
N GLY A 224 15.70 13.08 8.34
CA GLY A 224 16.41 14.37 8.29
C GLY A 224 17.87 14.22 7.85
N LEU A 225 18.58 13.23 8.37
CA LEU A 225 19.94 12.91 7.92
C LEU A 225 19.96 12.56 6.42
N ALA A 226 19.09 11.66 5.97
CA ALA A 226 19.04 11.23 4.57
C ALA A 226 18.67 12.39 3.62
N TYR A 227 17.75 13.28 4.03
CA TYR A 227 17.41 14.50 3.31
C TYR A 227 18.63 15.42 3.16
N PHE A 228 19.29 15.76 4.28
CA PHE A 228 20.38 16.74 4.28
C PHE A 228 21.67 16.19 3.66
N ALA A 229 21.95 14.90 3.84
CA ALA A 229 23.09 14.21 3.22
C ALA A 229 22.83 13.79 1.76
N GLU A 230 21.59 13.93 1.28
CA GLU A 230 21.13 13.52 -0.05
C GLU A 230 21.38 12.05 -0.34
N ILE A 231 20.92 11.18 0.56
CA ILE A 231 21.02 9.74 0.44
C ILE A 231 19.67 9.20 -0.05
N PRO A 232 19.62 8.48 -1.19
CA PRO A 232 18.40 7.79 -1.61
C PRO A 232 17.89 6.90 -0.49
N THR A 233 16.60 6.99 -0.16
CA THR A 233 15.99 6.16 0.88
C THR A 233 14.54 5.92 0.50
N VAL A 234 14.09 4.66 0.58
CA VAL A 234 12.69 4.31 0.32
C VAL A 234 12.05 3.84 1.62
N LEU A 235 10.94 4.49 1.98
CA LEU A 235 10.11 4.16 3.12
C LEU A 235 8.71 3.83 2.65
N PHE A 236 8.20 2.67 3.06
CA PHE A 236 6.79 2.33 2.86
C PHE A 236 6.04 2.57 4.17
N ASP A 237 5.19 3.58 4.20
CA ASP A 237 4.31 3.87 5.34
C ASP A 237 2.92 3.30 5.05
N VAL A 238 2.61 2.20 5.74
CA VAL A 238 1.29 1.56 5.70
C VAL A 238 0.48 2.14 6.85
N GLN A 239 -0.22 3.24 6.56
CA GLN A 239 -0.89 4.05 7.57
C GLN A 239 -1.99 3.28 8.30
N ARG A 240 -2.16 3.59 9.58
CA ARG A 240 -3.22 3.05 10.44
C ARG A 240 -3.74 4.16 11.35
N ALA A 241 -4.89 3.93 11.98
CA ALA A 241 -5.50 4.92 12.84
C ALA A 241 -4.59 5.30 14.04
N GLY A 242 -4.27 6.58 14.14
CA GLY A 242 -3.52 7.21 15.23
C GLY A 242 -4.43 8.00 16.19
N PRO A 243 -3.86 8.88 17.06
CA PRO A 243 -2.44 9.10 17.33
C PRO A 243 -1.85 8.04 18.28
N SER A 244 -0.52 8.07 18.49
CA SER A 244 0.22 7.11 19.34
C SER A 244 -0.03 5.67 18.87
N THR A 245 -0.23 4.70 19.78
CA THR A 245 -0.62 3.33 19.40
C THR A 245 -1.88 3.31 18.52
N GLY A 246 -2.81 4.24 18.79
CA GLY A 246 -4.06 4.40 18.08
C GLY A 246 -4.91 3.12 18.05
N MET A 247 -5.48 2.80 16.88
CA MET A 247 -6.18 1.54 16.62
C MET A 247 -5.42 0.75 15.56
N PRO A 248 -4.52 -0.18 15.95
CA PRO A 248 -3.61 -0.86 15.03
C PRO A 248 -4.28 -1.64 13.88
N THR A 249 -5.57 -1.93 14.00
CA THR A 249 -6.36 -2.71 13.04
C THR A 249 -7.45 -1.88 12.35
N ARG A 250 -7.36 -0.55 12.39
CA ARG A 250 -8.28 0.36 11.70
C ARG A 250 -7.51 1.25 10.72
N THR A 251 -8.10 1.48 9.55
CA THR A 251 -7.52 2.35 8.52
C THR A 251 -7.70 3.82 8.88
N GLN A 252 -6.71 4.65 8.52
CA GLN A 252 -6.75 6.10 8.53
C GLN A 252 -5.57 6.61 7.68
N GLN A 253 -5.77 7.68 6.92
CA GLN A 253 -4.72 8.33 6.12
C GLN A 253 -4.25 9.62 6.83
N SER A 254 -3.83 9.52 8.10
CA SER A 254 -3.53 10.68 8.97
C SER A 254 -2.08 11.13 9.00
N ASP A 255 -1.17 10.39 8.35
CA ASP A 255 0.27 10.57 8.58
C ASP A 255 0.91 11.49 7.54
N VAL A 256 0.10 12.01 6.60
CA VAL A 256 0.55 12.82 5.45
C VAL A 256 1.40 14.03 5.86
N LEU A 257 0.91 14.86 6.78
CA LEU A 257 1.66 16.06 7.21
C LEU A 257 2.92 15.70 8.01
N SER A 258 2.85 14.69 8.87
CA SER A 258 4.02 14.21 9.61
C SER A 258 5.08 13.60 8.69
N ALA A 259 4.68 12.92 7.62
CA ALA A 259 5.59 12.36 6.63
C ALA A 259 6.20 13.46 5.74
N ALA A 260 5.38 14.37 5.22
CA ALA A 260 5.81 15.45 4.32
C ALA A 260 6.90 16.33 4.95
N TYR A 261 6.80 16.57 6.26
CA TYR A 261 7.71 17.44 7.02
C TYR A 261 8.44 16.68 8.13
N ALA A 262 8.67 15.37 7.96
CA ALA A 262 9.36 14.57 8.98
C ALA A 262 10.76 15.14 9.28
N SER A 263 11.15 15.08 10.56
CA SER A 263 12.37 15.65 11.15
C SER A 263 12.29 17.12 11.57
N HIS A 264 13.39 17.61 12.15
CA HIS A 264 13.60 18.98 12.57
C HIS A 264 14.31 19.80 11.48
N GLY A 265 14.14 21.13 11.51
CA GLY A 265 14.62 22.02 10.46
C GLY A 265 13.70 22.05 9.24
N ASP A 266 14.13 22.71 8.17
CA ASP A 266 13.33 22.87 6.95
C ASP A 266 13.48 21.66 6.01
N THR A 267 12.85 20.54 6.39
CA THR A 267 12.79 19.31 5.59
C THR A 267 11.51 19.23 4.76
N LYS A 268 11.61 18.60 3.58
CA LYS A 268 10.47 18.29 2.71
C LYS A 268 10.71 16.93 2.06
N HIS A 269 9.81 15.98 2.26
CA HIS A 269 9.92 14.62 1.73
C HIS A 269 8.91 14.38 0.62
N VAL A 270 9.31 13.60 -0.38
CA VAL A 270 8.42 13.21 -1.48
C VAL A 270 7.48 12.12 -1.01
N LEU A 271 6.18 12.31 -1.23
CA LEU A 271 5.15 11.33 -0.92
C LEU A 271 4.51 10.78 -2.19
N LEU A 272 4.20 9.47 -2.22
CA LEU A 272 3.42 8.83 -3.28
C LEU A 272 2.14 8.23 -2.70
N PHE A 273 1.00 8.40 -3.38
CA PHE A 273 -0.34 7.99 -2.91
C PHE A 273 -0.97 6.96 -3.85
N PRO A 274 -0.69 5.66 -3.71
CA PRO A 274 -1.37 4.62 -4.47
C PRO A 274 -2.82 4.43 -3.98
N SER A 275 -3.74 4.04 -4.86
CA SER A 275 -5.11 3.65 -4.50
C SER A 275 -5.46 2.19 -4.76
N THR A 276 -4.67 1.49 -5.57
CA THR A 276 -4.91 0.09 -5.95
C THR A 276 -3.68 -0.78 -5.72
N PRO A 277 -3.83 -2.11 -5.62
CA PRO A 277 -2.69 -3.02 -5.56
C PRO A 277 -1.75 -2.87 -6.77
N ARG A 278 -2.30 -2.63 -7.97
CA ARG A 278 -1.50 -2.31 -9.16
C ARG A 278 -0.61 -1.08 -8.94
N GLU A 279 -1.15 0.00 -8.39
CA GLU A 279 -0.36 1.19 -8.09
C GLU A 279 0.64 0.97 -6.95
N CYS A 280 0.32 0.16 -5.93
CA CYS A 280 1.29 -0.27 -4.93
C CYS A 280 2.50 -0.97 -5.57
N PHE A 281 2.27 -1.83 -6.57
CA PHE A 281 3.34 -2.46 -7.35
C PHE A 281 4.14 -1.43 -8.17
N ASP A 282 3.46 -0.60 -8.97
CA ASP A 282 4.09 0.37 -9.87
C ASP A 282 4.85 1.45 -9.10
N PHE A 283 4.23 2.05 -8.08
CA PHE A 283 4.84 3.09 -7.26
C PHE A 283 5.89 2.51 -6.32
N GLY A 284 5.73 1.25 -5.88
CA GLY A 284 6.77 0.52 -5.17
C GLY A 284 8.06 0.46 -5.98
N ALA A 285 7.98 0.12 -7.27
CA ALA A 285 9.13 0.12 -8.16
C ALA A 285 9.64 1.54 -8.50
N LEU A 286 8.72 2.48 -8.76
CA LEU A 286 9.04 3.88 -9.06
C LEU A 286 9.77 4.58 -7.90
N SER A 287 9.45 4.23 -6.65
CA SER A 287 10.05 4.83 -5.46
C SER A 287 11.58 4.74 -5.48
N PHE A 288 12.13 3.62 -5.97
CA PHE A 288 13.59 3.46 -6.07
C PHE A 288 14.22 4.29 -7.18
N ASP A 289 13.55 4.42 -8.33
CA ASP A 289 14.01 5.27 -9.42
C ASP A 289 14.00 6.75 -8.99
N LEU A 290 12.91 7.20 -8.35
CA LEU A 290 12.81 8.55 -7.79
C LEU A 290 13.86 8.79 -6.69
N ALA A 291 14.03 7.86 -5.76
CA ALA A 291 15.00 8.01 -4.68
C ALA A 291 16.43 8.18 -5.23
N GLU A 292 16.81 7.40 -6.24
CA GLU A 292 18.14 7.48 -6.84
C GLU A 292 18.33 8.70 -7.74
N ARG A 293 17.31 9.07 -8.53
CA ARG A 293 17.33 10.28 -9.38
C ARG A 293 17.42 11.55 -8.55
N LEU A 294 16.56 11.67 -7.54
CA LEU A 294 16.37 12.89 -6.74
C LEU A 294 17.27 12.95 -5.51
N GLN A 295 17.88 11.80 -5.15
CA GLN A 295 18.81 11.67 -4.02
C GLN A 295 18.20 12.20 -2.72
N THR A 296 17.02 11.71 -2.39
CA THR A 296 16.23 12.13 -1.22
C THR A 296 15.33 10.98 -0.76
N PRO A 297 14.79 11.02 0.47
CA PRO A 297 13.77 10.07 0.88
C PRO A 297 12.50 10.13 0.02
N ILE A 298 12.02 8.96 -0.40
CA ILE A 298 10.71 8.76 -1.01
C ILE A 298 9.87 7.93 -0.06
N ILE A 299 8.71 8.46 0.33
CA ILE A 299 7.78 7.80 1.23
C ILE A 299 6.52 7.42 0.45
N LEU A 300 6.26 6.13 0.28
CA LEU A 300 5.01 5.66 -0.32
C LEU A 300 3.98 5.46 0.79
N MET A 301 2.89 6.22 0.69
CA MET A 301 1.84 6.36 1.70
C MET A 301 0.63 5.52 1.30
N THR A 302 0.64 4.24 1.69
CA THR A 302 -0.54 3.37 1.58
C THR A 302 -1.28 3.34 2.93
N ASP A 303 -2.28 2.50 3.09
CA ASP A 303 -3.02 2.36 4.35
C ASP A 303 -3.39 0.91 4.65
N LEU A 304 -3.90 0.67 5.86
CA LEU A 304 -4.23 -0.65 6.35
C LEU A 304 -5.23 -1.40 5.46
N ASP A 305 -6.21 -0.70 4.90
CA ASP A 305 -7.27 -1.33 4.11
C ASP A 305 -6.70 -1.84 2.79
N LEU A 306 -6.03 -0.96 2.03
CA LEU A 306 -5.36 -1.37 0.81
C LEU A 306 -4.25 -2.39 1.08
N GLY A 307 -3.50 -2.22 2.17
CA GLY A 307 -2.35 -3.03 2.50
C GLY A 307 -2.68 -4.46 2.89
N MET A 308 -3.72 -4.70 3.70
CA MET A 308 -4.00 -6.02 4.29
C MET A 308 -5.23 -6.73 3.73
N ASN A 309 -6.13 -6.04 3.02
CA ASN A 309 -7.34 -6.64 2.46
C ASN A 309 -7.20 -6.90 0.96
N ASP A 310 -7.86 -7.96 0.48
CA ASP A 310 -7.91 -8.26 -0.94
C ASP A 310 -8.76 -7.21 -1.66
N ASN A 311 -8.16 -6.57 -2.65
CA ASN A 311 -8.79 -5.56 -3.48
C ASN A 311 -8.85 -6.04 -4.94
N MET A 312 -9.93 -5.68 -5.64
CA MET A 312 -9.99 -5.86 -7.10
C MET A 312 -8.99 -4.90 -7.74
N SER A 313 -8.08 -5.42 -8.54
CA SER A 313 -6.99 -4.67 -9.15
C SER A 313 -6.90 -4.97 -10.64
N PRO A 314 -6.50 -4.00 -11.48
CA PRO A 314 -5.92 -4.34 -12.78
C PRO A 314 -4.78 -5.37 -12.62
N PRO A 315 -4.53 -6.22 -13.62
CA PRO A 315 -3.40 -7.14 -13.58
C PRO A 315 -2.08 -6.37 -13.43
N LEU A 316 -1.09 -7.01 -12.80
CA LEU A 316 0.26 -6.44 -12.71
C LEU A 316 0.97 -6.60 -14.04
N GLU A 317 1.50 -5.52 -14.59
CA GLU A 317 2.25 -5.54 -15.85
C GLU A 317 3.64 -4.95 -15.63
N TRP A 318 4.62 -5.49 -16.36
CA TRP A 318 5.99 -5.03 -16.30
C TRP A 318 6.58 -4.96 -17.71
N ASP A 319 7.32 -3.90 -18.00
CA ASP A 319 8.12 -3.79 -19.21
C ASP A 319 9.53 -4.35 -18.95
N ASP A 320 9.85 -5.51 -19.55
CA ASP A 320 11.18 -6.13 -19.46
C ASP A 320 12.31 -5.27 -20.07
N GLN A 321 11.96 -4.28 -20.91
CA GLN A 321 12.92 -3.31 -21.44
C GLN A 321 13.15 -2.12 -20.51
N ARG A 322 12.34 -1.95 -19.46
CA ARG A 322 12.56 -0.91 -18.46
C ARG A 322 13.98 -1.02 -17.90
N ARG A 323 14.64 0.13 -17.77
CA ARG A 323 15.93 0.25 -17.10
C ARG A 323 15.74 1.06 -15.83
N TYR A 324 16.42 0.62 -14.78
CA TYR A 324 16.45 1.33 -13.51
C TYR A 324 17.08 2.71 -13.69
N ASP A 325 16.38 3.74 -13.24
CA ASP A 325 16.96 5.07 -13.17
C ASP A 325 17.90 5.15 -11.97
N ARG A 326 19.21 5.10 -12.23
CA ARG A 326 20.24 5.20 -11.17
C ARG A 326 20.56 6.64 -10.78
N GLY A 327 19.97 7.62 -11.46
CA GLY A 327 20.28 9.04 -11.29
C GLY A 327 21.66 9.44 -11.80
N LYS A 328 22.18 10.54 -11.27
CA LYS A 328 23.49 11.10 -11.63
C LYS A 328 24.63 10.40 -10.86
N VAL A 329 25.03 9.22 -11.33
CA VAL A 329 26.14 8.44 -10.73
C VAL A 329 27.37 8.49 -11.64
N LEU A 330 28.49 8.98 -11.11
CA LEU A 330 29.76 9.01 -11.83
C LEU A 330 30.46 7.65 -11.80
N LYS A 331 31.00 7.27 -12.96
CA LYS A 331 31.89 6.12 -13.12
C LYS A 331 33.36 6.53 -13.01
N ALA A 332 34.24 5.54 -12.84
CA ALA A 332 35.68 5.74 -12.73
C ALA A 332 36.25 6.60 -13.87
N GLU A 333 35.85 6.33 -15.11
CA GLU A 333 36.36 7.03 -16.29
C GLU A 333 35.94 8.51 -16.33
N GLN A 334 34.76 8.82 -15.81
CA GLN A 334 34.27 10.18 -15.71
C GLN A 334 35.01 10.95 -14.63
N LEU A 335 35.30 10.29 -13.49
CA LEU A 335 36.11 10.88 -12.42
C LEU A 335 37.54 11.17 -12.87
N GLU A 336 38.11 10.35 -13.76
CA GLU A 336 39.45 10.61 -14.28
C GLU A 336 39.55 11.93 -15.05
N ALA A 337 38.52 12.25 -15.83
CA ALA A 337 38.43 13.50 -16.58
C ALA A 337 38.15 14.73 -15.69
N MET A 338 37.79 14.55 -14.43
CA MET A 338 37.52 15.63 -13.49
C MET A 338 38.80 16.07 -12.76
N GLU A 339 39.00 17.38 -12.68
CA GLU A 339 40.05 17.98 -11.84
C GLU A 339 39.70 17.84 -10.36
N ARG A 340 38.46 18.20 -9.99
CA ARG A 340 37.96 18.12 -8.62
C ARG A 340 36.48 17.74 -8.60
N TYR A 341 36.17 16.69 -7.85
CA TYR A 341 34.80 16.27 -7.58
C TYR A 341 34.23 17.01 -6.35
N GLY A 342 33.00 17.52 -6.46
CA GLY A 342 32.23 18.06 -5.35
C GLY A 342 30.89 17.33 -5.23
N ARG A 343 30.66 16.66 -4.10
CA ARG A 343 29.43 15.87 -3.86
C ARG A 343 28.15 16.70 -3.92
N TYR A 344 28.24 17.97 -3.54
CA TYR A 344 27.12 18.91 -3.46
C TYR A 344 27.30 20.08 -4.44
N LEU A 345 28.17 19.92 -5.44
CA LEU A 345 28.38 20.88 -6.51
C LEU A 345 27.36 20.62 -7.62
N ASP A 346 26.47 21.58 -7.84
CA ASP A 346 25.53 21.56 -8.96
C ASP A 346 26.20 22.13 -10.21
N VAL A 347 26.42 21.27 -11.19
CA VAL A 347 27.07 21.62 -12.47
C VAL A 347 26.08 21.75 -13.62
N ASP A 348 24.84 21.25 -13.45
CA ASP A 348 23.83 21.22 -14.51
C ASP A 348 22.73 22.26 -14.29
N GLY A 349 22.63 22.85 -13.09
CA GLY A 349 21.66 23.88 -12.75
C GLY A 349 20.27 23.35 -12.37
N ASP A 350 20.12 22.03 -12.19
CA ASP A 350 18.87 21.38 -11.77
C ASP A 350 18.84 21.09 -10.26
N ALA A 351 19.87 21.53 -9.53
CA ALA A 351 20.10 21.31 -8.10
C ALA A 351 20.29 19.84 -7.67
N ILE A 352 20.35 18.90 -8.61
CA ILE A 352 20.65 17.48 -8.39
C ILE A 352 22.12 17.25 -8.71
N CYS A 353 22.95 17.09 -7.68
CA CYS A 353 24.39 16.93 -7.84
C CYS A 353 24.78 15.51 -8.25
N TYR A 354 25.93 15.35 -8.91
CA TYR A 354 26.50 14.02 -9.17
C TYR A 354 26.94 13.34 -7.88
N ARG A 355 26.75 12.02 -7.79
CA ARG A 355 27.23 11.17 -6.69
C ARG A 355 28.16 10.07 -7.16
N THR A 356 28.87 9.48 -6.21
CA THR A 356 29.75 8.32 -6.39
C THR A 356 29.39 7.24 -5.39
N TYR A 357 29.76 5.99 -5.68
CA TYR A 357 29.71 4.91 -4.70
C TYR A 357 31.08 4.73 -4.02
N PRO A 358 31.12 4.16 -2.81
CA PRO A 358 32.38 3.77 -2.18
C PRO A 358 33.20 2.89 -3.12
N GLY A 359 34.47 3.25 -3.33
CA GLY A 359 35.37 2.53 -4.22
C GLY A 359 35.12 2.75 -5.72
N ALA A 360 34.35 3.78 -6.12
CA ALA A 360 34.14 4.10 -7.54
C ALA A 360 35.43 4.43 -8.31
N HIS A 361 36.50 4.87 -7.62
CA HIS A 361 37.81 5.17 -8.19
C HIS A 361 38.91 5.00 -7.13
N PRO A 362 40.16 4.63 -7.48
CA PRO A 362 41.26 4.50 -6.51
C PRO A 362 41.54 5.77 -5.69
N ASP A 363 41.62 6.92 -6.35
CA ASP A 363 42.10 8.18 -5.74
C ASP A 363 41.12 9.37 -5.83
N LYS A 364 39.94 9.20 -6.45
CA LYS A 364 38.99 10.29 -6.76
C LYS A 364 37.57 9.93 -6.34
N GLY A 365 36.69 10.93 -6.28
CA GLY A 365 35.27 10.70 -5.98
C GLY A 365 34.95 10.39 -4.51
N ALA A 366 35.95 10.38 -3.63
CA ALA A 366 35.75 10.22 -2.20
C ALA A 366 35.17 11.51 -1.58
N PHE A 367 34.26 11.35 -0.64
CA PHE A 367 33.66 12.45 0.12
C PHE A 367 33.27 11.95 1.51
N PHE A 368 33.10 12.87 2.46
CA PHE A 368 32.67 12.54 3.81
C PHE A 368 31.22 12.98 4.01
N THR A 369 30.33 12.01 4.26
CA THR A 369 28.90 12.27 4.49
C THR A 369 28.67 12.76 5.92
N ARG A 370 27.89 13.83 6.10
CA ARG A 370 27.61 14.43 7.42
C ARG A 370 26.17 14.91 7.51
N GLY A 371 25.63 14.89 8.73
CA GLY A 371 24.41 15.64 9.08
C GLY A 371 24.68 17.10 9.48
N SER A 372 25.94 17.51 9.58
CA SER A 372 26.34 18.89 9.89
C SER A 372 26.61 19.69 8.62
N SER A 373 26.54 21.01 8.73
CA SER A 373 26.74 21.92 7.60
C SER A 373 28.09 21.68 6.88
N ARG A 374 28.05 21.86 5.57
CA ARG A 374 29.12 21.53 4.63
C ARG A 374 29.07 22.45 3.41
N ASP A 375 30.23 22.67 2.81
CA ASP A 375 30.34 23.30 1.49
C ASP A 375 30.03 22.30 0.35
N GLU A 376 30.12 22.77 -0.90
CA GLU A 376 29.84 21.97 -2.10
C GLU A 376 30.80 20.76 -2.30
N TYR A 377 31.93 20.77 -1.60
CA TYR A 377 32.95 19.71 -1.62
C TYR A 377 32.86 18.77 -0.42
N ALA A 378 31.76 18.84 0.34
CA ALA A 378 31.53 18.07 1.55
C ALA A 378 32.53 18.36 2.69
N ILE A 379 33.16 19.55 2.68
CA ILE A 379 34.01 20.01 3.77
C ILE A 379 33.15 20.67 4.84
N TYR A 380 33.35 20.28 6.09
CA TYR A 380 32.65 20.87 7.23
C TYR A 380 32.87 22.39 7.31
N THR A 381 31.79 23.13 7.54
CA THR A 381 31.82 24.58 7.71
C THR A 381 30.66 25.03 8.59
N GLU A 382 30.88 26.09 9.35
CA GLU A 382 29.83 26.78 10.13
C GLU A 382 29.54 28.19 9.58
N LYS A 383 30.09 28.52 8.39
CA LYS A 383 29.82 29.79 7.74
C LYS A 383 28.36 29.85 7.29
N GLY A 384 27.67 30.93 7.66
CA GLY A 384 26.25 31.13 7.32
C GLY A 384 25.99 31.14 5.81
N GLU A 385 26.86 31.77 5.03
CA GLU A 385 26.73 31.87 3.57
C GLU A 385 26.75 30.50 2.87
N GLU A 386 27.61 29.58 3.32
CA GLU A 386 27.69 28.21 2.76
C GLU A 386 26.45 27.40 3.12
N TYR A 387 25.97 27.54 4.37
CA TYR A 387 24.74 26.91 4.82
C TYR A 387 23.55 27.40 4.00
N GLU A 388 23.40 28.72 3.85
CA GLU A 388 22.34 29.36 3.07
C GLU A 388 22.39 28.90 1.60
N LYS A 389 23.56 28.94 0.96
CA LYS A 389 23.75 28.46 -0.42
C LYS A 389 23.25 27.03 -0.60
N ASN A 390 23.58 26.13 0.32
CA ASN A 390 23.09 24.76 0.24
C ASN A 390 21.56 24.67 0.46
N MET A 391 21.00 25.39 1.42
CA MET A 391 19.55 25.34 1.69
C MET A 391 18.75 25.89 0.51
N LEU A 392 19.20 26.98 -0.13
CA LEU A 392 18.60 27.53 -1.34
C LEU A 392 18.68 26.53 -2.51
N ARG A 393 19.80 25.82 -2.68
CA ARG A 393 19.90 24.73 -3.67
C ARG A 393 18.88 23.63 -3.39
N LEU A 394 18.69 23.22 -2.13
CA LEU A 394 17.69 22.20 -1.79
C LEU A 394 16.25 22.65 -2.08
N LEU A 395 15.94 23.95 -1.94
CA LEU A 395 14.66 24.51 -2.38
C LEU A 395 14.51 24.47 -3.90
N GLN A 396 15.56 24.82 -4.66
CA GLN A 396 15.54 24.67 -6.12
C GLN A 396 15.36 23.20 -6.52
N LYS A 397 16.01 22.26 -5.83
CA LYS A 397 15.81 20.83 -6.05
C LYS A 397 14.37 20.42 -5.80
N TRP A 398 13.73 20.97 -4.77
CA TRP A 398 12.31 20.73 -4.49
C TRP A 398 11.39 21.19 -5.63
N ASP A 399 11.70 22.29 -6.29
CA ASP A 399 10.98 22.72 -7.48
C ASP A 399 11.25 21.80 -8.68
N THR A 400 12.50 21.38 -8.90
CA THR A 400 12.85 20.38 -9.92
C THR A 400 12.10 19.05 -9.71
N ILE A 401 11.95 18.60 -8.45
CA ILE A 401 11.27 17.33 -8.10
C ILE A 401 9.83 17.27 -8.65
N LYS A 402 9.13 18.42 -8.73
CA LYS A 402 7.75 18.50 -9.24
C LYS A 402 7.60 17.98 -10.68
N GLU A 403 8.69 17.98 -11.45
CA GLU A 403 8.70 17.49 -12.84
C GLU A 403 8.85 15.96 -12.93
N TYR A 404 9.27 15.30 -11.86
CA TYR A 404 9.56 13.86 -11.84
C TYR A 404 8.46 13.02 -11.19
N VAL A 405 7.72 13.60 -10.24
CA VAL A 405 6.67 12.88 -9.52
C VAL A 405 5.44 12.63 -10.41
N PRO A 406 4.68 11.55 -10.18
CA PRO A 406 3.45 11.30 -10.92
C PRO A 406 2.48 12.48 -10.86
N GLY A 407 1.91 12.83 -12.01
CA GLY A 407 0.83 13.81 -12.06
C GLY A 407 -0.48 13.30 -11.49
N PRO A 408 -1.43 14.21 -11.22
CA PRO A 408 -2.75 13.83 -10.77
C PRO A 408 -3.50 13.08 -11.87
N GLU A 409 -4.53 12.35 -11.48
CA GLU A 409 -5.55 11.87 -12.41
C GLU A 409 -6.74 12.82 -12.36
N ILE A 410 -7.12 13.35 -13.52
CA ILE A 410 -8.23 14.29 -13.66
C ILE A 410 -9.37 13.62 -14.42
N ILE A 411 -10.56 13.65 -13.85
CA ILE A 411 -11.79 13.09 -14.41
C ILE A 411 -12.76 14.25 -14.61
N SER A 412 -13.05 14.58 -15.87
CA SER A 412 -14.06 15.60 -16.18
C SER A 412 -15.46 15.00 -16.21
N CYS A 413 -16.44 15.72 -15.66
CA CYS A 413 -17.85 15.35 -15.75
C CYS A 413 -18.48 15.57 -17.14
N GLY A 414 -17.72 16.15 -18.08
CA GLY A 414 -18.18 16.40 -19.46
C GLY A 414 -19.23 17.50 -19.59
N LYS A 415 -19.51 18.25 -18.52
CA LYS A 415 -20.38 19.43 -18.50
C LYS A 415 -19.60 20.62 -17.97
N PRO A 416 -19.90 21.86 -18.39
CA PRO A 416 -19.32 23.03 -17.75
C PRO A 416 -19.67 23.04 -16.25
N THR A 417 -18.65 23.07 -15.40
CA THR A 417 -18.78 23.20 -13.94
C THR A 417 -17.63 24.06 -13.41
N ASP A 418 -17.89 24.74 -12.30
CA ASP A 418 -16.93 25.51 -11.50
C ASP A 418 -16.59 24.80 -10.18
N MET A 419 -17.12 23.58 -9.98
CA MET A 419 -16.95 22.81 -8.75
C MET A 419 -16.15 21.54 -9.01
N ALA A 420 -15.24 21.23 -8.10
CA ALA A 420 -14.46 19.99 -8.15
C ALA A 420 -14.38 19.28 -6.80
N VAL A 421 -14.05 17.99 -6.85
CA VAL A 421 -13.68 17.19 -5.67
C VAL A 421 -12.22 16.74 -5.77
N LEU A 422 -11.49 16.90 -4.67
CA LEU A 422 -10.10 16.46 -4.54
C LEU A 422 -10.03 15.32 -3.53
N TYR A 423 -9.34 14.24 -3.90
CA TYR A 423 -9.12 13.08 -3.04
C TYR A 423 -7.78 12.41 -3.36
N PHE A 424 -7.37 11.44 -2.54
CA PHE A 424 -6.14 10.66 -2.76
C PHE A 424 -6.24 9.27 -2.11
N GLY A 425 -5.36 8.37 -2.55
CA GLY A 425 -5.28 6.99 -2.04
C GLY A 425 -6.62 6.24 -2.10
N THR A 426 -6.91 5.45 -1.07
CA THR A 426 -8.11 4.58 -1.01
C THR A 426 -9.44 5.30 -0.93
N SER A 427 -9.43 6.61 -0.64
CA SER A 427 -10.64 7.44 -0.72
C SER A 427 -11.18 7.57 -2.15
N GLU A 428 -10.44 7.10 -3.17
CA GLU A 428 -10.88 7.10 -4.57
C GLU A 428 -12.23 6.42 -4.78
N GLU A 429 -12.41 5.18 -4.33
CA GLU A 429 -13.62 4.40 -4.65
C GLU A 429 -14.88 5.08 -4.12
N SER A 430 -14.87 5.50 -2.85
CA SER A 430 -16.00 6.21 -2.24
C SER A 430 -16.22 7.59 -2.84
N SER A 431 -15.16 8.29 -3.21
CA SER A 431 -15.28 9.60 -3.87
C SER A 431 -15.90 9.48 -5.25
N ARG A 432 -15.50 8.47 -6.03
CA ARG A 432 -16.07 8.21 -7.36
C ARG A 432 -17.54 7.80 -7.28
N GLU A 433 -17.89 6.93 -6.33
CA GLU A 433 -19.30 6.57 -6.10
C GLU A 433 -20.13 7.81 -5.70
N ALA A 434 -19.62 8.67 -4.83
CA ALA A 434 -20.29 9.90 -4.45
C ALA A 434 -20.47 10.87 -5.63
N VAL A 435 -19.46 11.01 -6.49
CA VAL A 435 -19.56 11.82 -7.72
C VAL A 435 -20.64 11.27 -8.66
N ASP A 436 -20.73 9.95 -8.82
CA ASP A 436 -21.76 9.32 -9.64
C ASP A 436 -23.17 9.61 -9.10
N TYR A 437 -23.41 9.48 -7.78
CA TYR A 437 -24.70 9.83 -7.17
C TYR A 437 -25.04 11.32 -7.34
N LEU A 438 -24.08 12.21 -7.12
CA LEU A 438 -24.29 13.65 -7.28
C LEU A 438 -24.62 14.01 -8.73
N ALA A 439 -24.00 13.31 -9.70
CA ALA A 439 -24.32 13.49 -11.11
C ALA A 439 -25.76 13.07 -11.44
N GLU A 440 -26.28 12.01 -10.82
CA GLU A 440 -27.69 11.59 -10.94
C GLU A 440 -28.66 12.64 -10.37
N GLU A 441 -28.25 13.36 -9.33
CA GLU A 441 -28.99 14.49 -8.75
C GLU A 441 -28.83 15.80 -9.54
N GLY A 442 -28.05 15.79 -10.62
CA GLY A 442 -27.82 16.94 -11.51
C GLY A 442 -26.70 17.88 -11.06
N ILE A 443 -25.89 17.48 -10.08
CA ILE A 443 -24.71 18.20 -9.61
C ILE A 443 -23.49 17.73 -10.42
N ALA A 444 -22.95 18.61 -11.26
CA ALA A 444 -21.77 18.31 -12.08
C ALA A 444 -20.49 18.67 -11.31
N LEU A 445 -19.60 17.70 -11.12
CA LEU A 445 -18.31 17.87 -10.44
C LEU A 445 -17.19 17.29 -11.29
N ASP A 446 -16.16 18.08 -11.56
CA ASP A 446 -14.88 17.50 -11.98
C ASP A 446 -14.19 16.88 -10.76
N ALA A 447 -13.35 15.87 -10.99
CA ALA A 447 -12.68 15.14 -9.93
C ALA A 447 -11.17 15.08 -10.20
N MET A 448 -10.38 15.27 -9.15
CA MET A 448 -8.93 15.11 -9.20
C MET A 448 -8.44 14.19 -8.10
N ARG A 449 -7.75 13.12 -8.51
CA ARG A 449 -7.01 12.25 -7.61
C ARG A 449 -5.54 12.68 -7.54
N VAL A 450 -5.13 13.15 -6.38
CA VAL A 450 -3.74 13.52 -6.12
C VAL A 450 -2.91 12.24 -5.92
N ARG A 451 -1.81 12.13 -6.65
CA ARG A 451 -0.96 10.92 -6.66
C ARG A 451 0.41 11.10 -6.02
N ALA A 452 0.85 12.35 -5.80
CA ALA A 452 2.14 12.63 -5.17
C ALA A 452 2.19 14.00 -4.48
N PHE A 453 3.17 14.17 -3.59
CA PHE A 453 3.64 15.44 -3.04
C PHE A 453 5.17 15.52 -3.26
N PRO A 454 5.75 16.63 -3.74
CA PRO A 454 5.12 17.93 -4.00
C PRO A 454 4.08 17.88 -5.11
N PHE A 455 3.14 18.81 -5.05
CA PHE A 455 2.16 19.00 -6.12
C PHE A 455 2.84 19.58 -7.36
N ASN A 456 2.50 19.03 -8.52
CA ASN A 456 2.98 19.53 -9.79
C ASN A 456 2.06 20.63 -10.33
N LYS A 457 2.46 21.26 -11.44
CA LYS A 457 1.72 22.34 -12.06
C LYS A 457 0.27 21.96 -12.44
N GLN A 458 0.02 20.69 -12.79
CA GLN A 458 -1.32 20.23 -13.17
C GLN A 458 -2.30 20.28 -11.97
N VAL A 459 -1.82 20.02 -10.75
CA VAL A 459 -2.64 20.16 -9.54
C VAL A 459 -2.99 21.62 -9.30
N GLU A 460 -2.02 22.53 -9.41
CA GLU A 460 -2.22 23.97 -9.26
C GLU A 460 -3.19 24.51 -10.31
N ASP A 461 -2.93 24.22 -11.59
CA ASP A 461 -3.76 24.66 -12.72
C ASP A 461 -5.19 24.11 -12.60
N PHE A 462 -5.38 22.89 -12.09
CA PHE A 462 -6.71 22.32 -11.85
C PHE A 462 -7.46 23.08 -10.74
N ILE A 463 -6.82 23.34 -9.61
CA ILE A 463 -7.41 24.09 -8.50
C ILE A 463 -7.78 25.51 -8.96
N ASP A 464 -6.88 26.19 -9.67
CA ASP A 464 -7.10 27.56 -10.16
C ASP A 464 -8.22 27.65 -11.22
N SER A 465 -8.58 26.53 -11.85
CA SER A 465 -9.65 26.46 -12.84
C SER A 465 -11.07 26.27 -12.27
N HIS A 466 -11.19 26.04 -10.95
CA HIS A 466 -12.48 25.82 -10.27
C HIS A 466 -12.69 26.86 -9.15
N GLU A 467 -13.94 27.28 -8.95
CA GLU A 467 -14.30 28.21 -7.87
C GLU A 467 -14.51 27.51 -6.52
N ARG A 468 -14.85 26.21 -6.52
CA ARG A 468 -15.25 25.47 -5.30
C ARG A 468 -14.69 24.07 -5.21
#